data_AF-A0A920RA67-F1
#
_entry.id   AF-A0A920RA67-F1
#
_cell.length_a   1.000
_cell.length_b   1.000
_cell.length_c   1.000
_cell.angle_alpha   90.00
_cell.angle_beta   90.00
_cell.angle_gamma   90.00
#
_symmetry.space_group_name_H-M   'P 1'
#
loop_
_entity.id
_entity.type
_entity.pdbx_description
1 polymer ?
#
loop_
_entity_poly.entity_id
_entity_poly.type
_entity_poly.pdbx_seq_one_letter_code
_entity_poly.pdbx_strand_id
1 'polypeptide(L)'
;MSIFEFSSIIVAIVVGLAIANVLDKFSSTLKVANWSNQGWFQSLLCILVLTMMLGYFWGFWGMFYDITEIGLLEFMLGPFISVTSLYLISVFLPIPRLKENSTDIDAYFLEGRKPFYIIMAIFLVQSQLTAFYYPDTTSELLVLLFVPLMLLGVKLKTIRGHKIAATVPIALVAFITASTLITQT
;
A
#
# COMPACT_ATOMS: atom_id res chain seq x y z
N MET A 1 2.54 26.29 -16.79
CA MET A 1 2.60 25.00 -16.11
C MET A 1 1.50 24.13 -16.69
N SER A 2 1.83 23.06 -17.40
CA SER A 2 0.83 22.13 -17.90
C SER A 2 0.21 21.33 -16.74
N ILE A 3 -0.97 20.76 -16.95
CA ILE A 3 -1.61 19.88 -15.95
C ILE A 3 -0.70 18.68 -15.65
N PHE A 4 0.04 18.19 -16.65
CA PHE A 4 1.03 17.15 -16.48
C PHE A 4 2.19 17.57 -15.56
N GLU A 5 2.81 18.74 -15.79
CA GLU A 5 3.88 19.27 -14.93
C GLU A 5 3.40 19.45 -13.48
N PHE A 6 2.17 19.92 -13.31
CA PHE A 6 1.54 20.06 -12.00
C PHE A 6 1.30 18.70 -11.33
N SER A 7 0.77 17.74 -12.08
CA SER A 7 0.50 16.39 -11.61
C SER A 7 1.77 15.67 -11.17
N SER A 8 2.84 15.74 -11.96
CA SER A 8 4.10 15.05 -11.64
C SER A 8 4.75 15.61 -10.37
N ILE A 9 4.69 16.93 -10.17
CA ILE A 9 5.15 17.58 -8.94
C ILE A 9 4.31 17.14 -7.73
N ILE A 10 2.97 17.14 -7.86
CA ILE A 10 2.08 16.66 -6.78
C ILE A 10 2.37 15.21 -6.44
N VAL A 11 2.49 14.33 -7.45
CA VAL A 11 2.77 12.91 -7.26
C VAL A 11 4.08 12.74 -6.51
N ALA A 12 5.15 13.39 -6.95
CA ALA A 12 6.46 13.30 -6.29
C ALA A 12 6.43 13.77 -4.83
N ILE A 13 5.81 14.92 -4.56
CA ILE A 13 5.75 15.50 -3.21
C ILE A 13 4.89 14.63 -2.28
N VAL A 14 3.67 14.28 -2.69
CA VAL A 14 2.71 13.58 -1.83
C VAL A 14 3.16 12.14 -1.59
N VAL A 15 3.66 11.44 -2.61
CA VAL A 15 4.20 10.09 -2.46
C VAL A 15 5.48 10.11 -1.62
N GLY A 16 6.39 11.06 -1.85
CA GLY A 16 7.60 11.23 -1.04
C GLY A 16 7.29 11.46 0.44
N LEU A 17 6.30 12.30 0.74
CA LEU A 17 5.83 12.54 2.11
C LEU A 17 5.19 11.29 2.73
N ALA A 18 4.40 10.55 1.94
CA ALA A 18 3.79 9.30 2.38
C ALA A 18 4.85 8.24 2.71
N ILE A 19 5.88 8.11 1.87
CA ILE A 19 7.03 7.22 2.10
C ILE A 19 7.75 7.61 3.40
N ALA A 20 8.03 8.89 3.61
CA ALA A 20 8.67 9.37 4.84
C ALA A 20 7.85 9.02 6.10
N ASN A 21 6.52 9.18 6.05
CA ASN A 21 5.62 8.77 7.14
C ASN A 21 5.70 7.27 7.45
N VAL A 22 5.75 6.42 6.42
CA VAL A 22 5.83 4.96 6.60
C VAL A 22 7.22 4.56 7.10
N LEU A 23 8.29 5.20 6.64
CA LEU A 23 9.65 4.95 7.13
C LEU A 23 9.80 5.31 8.61
N ASP A 24 9.20 6.42 9.07
CA ASP A 24 9.17 6.77 10.50
C ASP A 24 8.48 5.66 11.33
N LYS A 25 7.30 5.22 10.90
CA LYS A 25 6.58 4.09 11.51
C LYS A 25 7.35 2.76 11.42
N PHE A 26 8.05 2.51 10.32
CA PHE A 26 8.87 1.31 10.16
C PHE A 26 10.02 1.31 11.17
N SER A 27 10.68 2.45 11.35
CA SER A 27 11.77 2.59 12.32
C SER A 27 11.32 2.35 13.77
N SER A 28 10.06 2.67 14.12
CA SER A 28 9.52 2.35 15.44
C SER A 28 9.33 0.85 15.63
N THR A 29 8.85 0.13 14.60
CA THR A 29 8.68 -1.33 14.67
C THR A 29 9.99 -2.08 14.87
N LEU A 30 11.11 -1.57 14.36
CA LEU A 30 12.43 -2.21 14.49
C LEU A 30 13.03 -2.07 15.90
N LYS A 31 12.59 -1.09 16.69
CA LYS A 31 13.11 -0.84 18.06
C LYS A 31 12.32 -1.56 19.15
N VAL A 32 11.35 -2.39 18.77
CA VAL A 32 10.48 -3.12 19.70
C VAL A 32 11.27 -4.24 20.39
N ALA A 33 11.29 -4.22 21.73
CA ALA A 33 12.05 -5.18 22.53
C ALA A 33 11.66 -6.65 22.25
N ASN A 34 10.40 -6.91 21.91
CA ASN A 34 9.87 -8.25 21.59
C ASN A 34 9.49 -8.39 20.10
N TRP A 35 10.39 -7.98 19.20
CA TRP A 35 10.15 -7.92 17.76
C TRP A 35 9.62 -9.25 17.16
N SER A 36 10.18 -10.38 17.57
CA SER A 36 9.80 -11.71 17.07
C SER A 36 8.34 -12.08 17.36
N ASN A 37 7.75 -11.59 18.46
CA ASN A 37 6.36 -11.88 18.80
C ASN A 37 5.38 -10.79 18.32
N GLN A 38 5.81 -9.52 18.37
CA GLN A 38 4.91 -8.37 18.21
C GLN A 38 5.32 -7.40 17.10
N GLY A 39 6.58 -7.32 16.70
CA GLY A 39 7.07 -6.31 15.75
C GLY A 39 7.05 -6.75 14.29
N TRP A 40 7.32 -8.03 14.01
CA TRP A 40 7.53 -8.52 12.65
C TRP A 40 6.34 -8.29 11.70
N PHE A 41 5.11 -8.43 12.20
CA PHE A 41 3.89 -8.28 11.39
C PHE A 41 3.69 -6.84 10.93
N GLN A 42 3.90 -5.89 11.84
CA GLN A 42 3.82 -4.46 11.61
C GLN A 42 4.97 -4.01 10.69
N SER A 43 6.18 -4.54 10.89
CA SER A 43 7.31 -4.35 9.96
C SER A 43 6.97 -4.82 8.54
N LEU A 44 6.33 -5.99 8.42
CA LEU A 44 5.91 -6.54 7.12
C LEU A 44 4.86 -5.65 6.45
N LEU A 45 3.90 -5.13 7.21
CA LEU A 45 2.91 -4.17 6.68
C LEU A 45 3.57 -2.87 6.20
N CYS A 46 4.55 -2.34 6.92
CA CYS A 46 5.33 -1.20 6.44
C CYS A 46 6.00 -1.50 5.10
N ILE A 47 6.67 -2.64 4.98
CA ILE A 47 7.34 -3.05 3.74
C ILE A 47 6.32 -3.17 2.60
N LEU A 48 5.17 -3.82 2.84
CA LEU A 48 4.10 -3.94 1.86
C LEU A 48 3.65 -2.56 1.35
N VAL A 49 3.37 -1.62 2.25
CA VAL A 49 2.91 -0.27 1.89
C VAL A 49 4.02 0.50 1.15
N LEU A 50 5.28 0.38 1.57
CA LEU A 50 6.41 0.99 0.86
C LEU A 50 6.55 0.44 -0.56
N THR A 51 6.45 -0.88 -0.73
CA THR A 51 6.47 -1.51 -2.06
C THR A 51 5.32 -1.01 -2.92
N MET A 52 4.12 -0.83 -2.38
CA MET A 52 2.98 -0.26 -3.11
C MET A 52 3.23 1.20 -3.53
N MET A 53 3.77 2.04 -2.63
CA MET A 53 4.08 3.43 -2.94
C MET A 53 5.17 3.55 -4.02
N LEU A 54 6.22 2.74 -3.93
CA LEU A 54 7.29 2.70 -4.94
C LEU A 54 6.77 2.16 -6.27
N GLY A 55 5.97 1.08 -6.24
CA GLY A 55 5.34 0.52 -7.43
C GLY A 55 4.46 1.54 -8.14
N TYR A 56 3.63 2.27 -7.39
CA TYR A 56 2.84 3.37 -7.95
C TYR A 56 3.71 4.49 -8.51
N PHE A 57 4.74 4.94 -7.77
CA PHE A 57 5.64 6.00 -8.20
C PHE A 57 6.30 5.66 -9.55
N TRP A 58 6.90 4.48 -9.65
CA TRP A 58 7.53 4.03 -10.90
C TRP A 58 6.51 3.78 -12.00
N GLY A 59 5.35 3.21 -11.68
CA GLY A 59 4.26 3.00 -12.63
C GLY A 59 3.74 4.31 -13.24
N PHE A 60 3.60 5.36 -12.42
CA PHE A 60 3.23 6.69 -12.89
C PHE A 60 4.26 7.24 -13.89
N TRP A 61 5.55 7.20 -13.56
CA TRP A 61 6.59 7.68 -14.49
C TRP A 61 6.68 6.86 -15.76
N GLY A 62 6.46 5.54 -15.69
CA GLY A 62 6.42 4.67 -16.86
C GLY A 62 5.23 4.97 -17.78
N MET A 63 4.05 5.22 -17.20
CA MET A 63 2.82 5.49 -17.97
C MET A 63 2.86 6.82 -18.71
N PHE A 64 3.46 7.85 -18.09
CA PHE A 64 3.47 9.21 -18.65
C PHE A 64 4.84 9.62 -19.20
N TYR A 65 5.74 8.67 -19.50
CA TYR A 65 7.08 8.98 -20.02
C TYR A 65 7.02 9.76 -21.34
N ASP A 66 6.12 9.37 -22.25
CA ASP A 66 5.95 9.99 -23.57
C ASP A 66 4.71 10.90 -23.67
N ILE A 67 3.96 11.06 -22.58
CA ILE A 67 2.71 11.84 -22.55
C ILE A 67 2.99 13.24 -21.99
N THR A 68 2.78 14.26 -22.83
CA THR A 68 3.04 15.66 -22.46
C THR A 68 1.79 16.40 -21.96
N GLU A 69 0.60 15.87 -22.23
CA GLU A 69 -0.68 16.47 -21.86
C GLU A 69 -1.64 15.43 -21.27
N ILE A 70 -2.23 15.77 -20.13
CA ILE A 70 -3.31 15.01 -19.51
C ILE A 70 -4.49 15.94 -19.27
N GLY A 71 -5.71 15.44 -19.46
CA GLY A 71 -6.93 16.18 -19.16
C GLY A 71 -7.11 16.39 -17.65
N LEU A 72 -7.94 17.37 -17.27
CA LEU A 72 -8.29 17.60 -15.87
C LEU A 72 -8.99 16.37 -15.24
N LEU A 73 -9.89 15.73 -15.98
CA LEU A 73 -10.63 14.55 -15.51
C LEU A 73 -9.69 13.37 -15.29
N GLU A 74 -8.77 13.14 -16.22
CA GLU A 74 -7.69 12.15 -16.15
C GLU A 74 -6.81 12.36 -14.92
N PHE A 75 -6.37 13.60 -14.70
CA PHE A 75 -5.62 13.99 -13.50
C PHE A 75 -6.41 13.69 -12.21
N MET A 76 -7.70 14.03 -12.17
CA MET A 76 -8.52 13.80 -10.99
C MET A 76 -8.74 12.31 -10.70
N LEU A 77 -9.08 11.52 -11.71
CA LEU A 77 -9.45 10.11 -11.54
C LEU A 77 -8.24 9.20 -11.31
N GLY A 78 -7.12 9.46 -11.99
CA GLY A 78 -5.91 8.67 -11.87
C GLY A 78 -4.97 9.21 -10.79
N PRO A 79 -4.12 10.20 -11.10
CA PRO A 79 -3.09 10.67 -10.19
C PRO A 79 -3.60 11.16 -8.84
N PHE A 80 -4.60 12.05 -8.82
CA PHE A 80 -5.01 12.74 -7.61
C PHE A 80 -5.63 11.81 -6.55
N ILE A 81 -6.57 10.95 -6.94
CA ILE A 81 -7.18 9.98 -6.02
C ILE A 81 -6.13 8.96 -5.55
N SER A 82 -5.25 8.49 -6.44
CA SER A 82 -4.19 7.54 -6.08
C SER A 82 -3.27 8.10 -4.99
N VAL A 83 -2.71 9.30 -5.21
CA VAL A 83 -1.75 9.90 -4.27
C VAL A 83 -2.41 10.27 -2.94
N THR A 84 -3.67 10.74 -2.99
CA THR A 84 -4.45 11.01 -1.79
C THR A 84 -4.68 9.72 -1.00
N SER A 85 -5.02 8.62 -1.68
CA SER A 85 -5.22 7.32 -1.05
C SER A 85 -3.92 6.79 -0.45
N LEU A 86 -2.79 6.87 -1.16
CA LEU A 86 -1.48 6.48 -0.64
C LEU A 86 -1.07 7.30 0.58
N TYR A 87 -1.30 8.61 0.56
CA TYR A 87 -1.07 9.45 1.72
C TYR A 87 -1.94 9.03 2.91
N LEU A 88 -3.24 8.81 2.70
CA LEU A 88 -4.15 8.35 3.76
C LEU A 88 -3.77 6.95 4.27
N ILE A 89 -3.30 6.04 3.41
CA ILE A 89 -2.74 4.75 3.82
C ILE A 89 -1.55 4.98 4.76
N SER A 90 -0.64 5.90 4.43
CA SER A 90 0.50 6.24 5.29
C SER A 90 0.07 6.76 6.66
N VAL A 91 -0.98 7.59 6.70
CA VAL A 91 -1.50 8.22 7.92
C VAL A 91 -2.21 7.17 8.78
N PHE A 92 -3.11 6.40 8.18
CA PHE A 92 -3.93 5.41 8.90
C PHE A 92 -3.22 4.08 9.16
N LEU A 93 -2.03 3.85 8.59
CA LEU A 93 -1.22 2.68 8.90
C LEU A 93 -1.11 2.52 10.43
N PRO A 94 -1.72 1.49 11.04
CA PRO A 94 -2.00 1.45 12.46
C PRO A 94 -0.77 0.94 13.23
N ILE A 95 0.29 1.74 13.16
CA ILE A 95 1.60 1.51 13.76
C ILE A 95 1.98 2.80 14.49
N PRO A 96 2.34 2.70 15.78
CA PRO A 96 2.69 3.86 16.58
C PRO A 96 3.96 4.52 16.05
N ARG A 97 4.03 5.84 16.14
CA ARG A 97 5.26 6.58 15.84
C ARG A 97 6.27 6.40 16.96
N LEU A 98 7.56 6.64 16.68
CA LEU A 98 8.63 6.57 17.68
C LEU A 98 8.37 7.40 18.95
N LYS A 99 7.59 8.49 18.84
CA LYS A 99 7.25 9.40 19.94
C LYS A 99 6.02 8.97 20.74
N GLU A 100 5.24 8.03 20.22
CA GLU A 100 4.06 7.50 20.89
C GLU A 100 4.53 6.32 21.76
N ASN A 101 4.62 6.52 23.08
CA ASN A 101 5.01 5.51 24.07
C ASN A 101 3.94 4.41 24.24
N SER A 102 3.50 3.77 23.15
CA SER A 102 2.60 2.62 23.23
C SER A 102 3.43 1.37 23.56
N THR A 103 3.24 0.84 24.77
CA THR A 103 3.85 -0.43 25.19
C THR A 103 3.21 -1.64 24.51
N ASP A 104 1.98 -1.51 24.00
CA ASP A 104 1.25 -2.58 23.28
C ASP A 104 0.89 -2.17 21.85
N ILE A 105 1.72 -2.63 20.91
CA ILE A 105 1.60 -2.34 19.48
C ILE A 105 0.46 -3.16 18.85
N ASP A 106 0.13 -4.32 19.40
CA ASP A 106 -0.94 -5.16 18.88
C ASP A 106 -2.31 -4.55 19.24
N ALA A 107 -2.46 -3.99 20.44
CA ALA A 107 -3.64 -3.22 20.83
C ALA A 107 -3.80 -1.96 19.97
N TYR A 108 -2.74 -1.17 19.81
CA TYR A 108 -2.73 0.01 18.94
C TYR A 108 -3.15 -0.34 17.50
N PHE A 109 -2.61 -1.43 16.96
CA PHE A 109 -2.97 -1.93 15.64
C PHE A 109 -4.48 -2.20 15.54
N LEU A 110 -5.04 -2.92 16.52
CA LEU A 110 -6.45 -3.29 16.49
C LEU A 110 -7.37 -2.06 16.56
N GLU A 111 -7.03 -1.04 17.34
CA GLU A 111 -7.82 0.19 17.41
C GLU A 111 -7.83 0.95 16.07
N GLY A 112 -6.67 1.08 15.42
CA GLY A 112 -6.50 1.86 14.19
C GLY A 112 -6.80 1.12 12.88
N ARG A 113 -7.02 -0.20 12.88
CA ARG A 113 -7.04 -1.02 11.66
C ARG A 113 -8.09 -0.65 10.61
N LYS A 114 -9.29 -0.23 11.04
CA LYS A 114 -10.45 -0.09 10.13
C LYS A 114 -10.21 0.94 9.02
N PRO A 115 -9.84 2.20 9.33
CA PRO A 115 -9.58 3.19 8.28
C PRO A 115 -8.47 2.73 7.33
N PHE A 116 -7.40 2.10 7.84
CA PHE A 116 -6.32 1.57 7.01
C PHE A 116 -6.84 0.58 5.95
N TYR A 117 -7.56 -0.46 6.36
CA TYR A 117 -8.07 -1.47 5.43
C TYR A 117 -9.10 -0.93 4.44
N ILE A 118 -9.92 0.05 4.87
CA ILE A 118 -10.91 0.69 3.99
C ILE A 118 -10.20 1.50 2.88
N ILE A 119 -9.23 2.34 3.25
CA ILE A 119 -8.51 3.14 2.24
C ILE A 119 -7.67 2.23 1.33
N MET A 120 -7.06 1.17 1.86
CA MET A 120 -6.38 0.16 1.03
C MET A 120 -7.32 -0.46 -0.02
N ALA A 121 -8.55 -0.83 0.37
CA ALA A 121 -9.52 -1.37 -0.58
C ALA A 121 -9.90 -0.34 -1.66
N ILE A 122 -10.10 0.93 -1.28
CA ILE A 122 -10.38 2.02 -2.22
C ILE A 122 -9.24 2.19 -3.22
N PHE A 123 -7.99 2.22 -2.74
CA PHE A 123 -6.82 2.32 -3.60
C PHE A 123 -6.71 1.15 -4.59
N LEU A 124 -6.96 -0.08 -4.15
CA LEU A 124 -6.93 -1.26 -5.03
C LEU A 124 -8.01 -1.18 -6.11
N VAL A 125 -9.24 -0.80 -5.77
CA VAL A 125 -10.33 -0.65 -6.76
C VAL A 125 -10.01 0.49 -7.74
N GLN A 126 -9.55 1.63 -7.23
CA GLN A 126 -9.27 2.81 -8.04
C GLN A 126 -8.04 2.62 -8.95
N SER A 127 -7.01 1.88 -8.52
CA SER A 127 -5.87 1.55 -9.39
C SER A 127 -6.30 0.72 -10.60
N GLN A 128 -7.25 -0.22 -10.44
CA GLN A 128 -7.78 -1.00 -11.55
C GLN A 128 -8.69 -0.17 -12.47
N LEU A 129 -9.53 0.70 -11.90
CA LEU A 129 -10.33 1.65 -12.70
C LEU A 129 -9.44 2.56 -13.56
N THR A 130 -8.32 3.01 -12.99
CA THR A 130 -7.33 3.81 -13.73
C THR A 130 -6.70 2.98 -14.85
N ALA A 131 -6.27 1.75 -14.56
CA ALA A 131 -5.70 0.85 -15.57
C ALA A 131 -6.68 0.52 -16.71
N PHE A 132 -7.98 0.45 -16.45
CA PHE A 132 -9.01 0.29 -17.48
C PHE A 132 -9.20 1.52 -18.36
N TYR A 133 -8.99 2.71 -17.80
CA TYR A 133 -9.18 3.97 -18.52
C TYR A 133 -8.00 4.29 -19.43
N TYR A 134 -6.78 3.88 -19.06
CA TYR A 134 -5.58 4.10 -19.85
C TYR A 134 -5.27 2.89 -20.75
N PRO A 135 -5.20 3.07 -22.09
CA PRO A 135 -5.08 1.96 -23.04
C PRO A 135 -3.74 1.21 -22.98
N ASP A 136 -2.68 1.87 -22.50
CA ASP A 136 -1.33 1.29 -22.41
C ASP A 136 -1.04 0.60 -21.06
N THR A 137 -2.03 0.52 -20.17
CA THR A 137 -1.93 -0.22 -18.91
C THR A 137 -2.59 -1.60 -18.98
N THR A 138 -1.82 -2.63 -18.65
CA THR A 138 -2.37 -3.96 -18.42
C THR A 138 -3.12 -3.98 -17.09
N SER A 139 -4.45 -4.11 -17.12
CA SER A 139 -5.23 -4.36 -15.90
C SER A 139 -4.87 -5.74 -15.34
N GLU A 140 -4.30 -5.74 -14.14
CA GLU A 140 -4.05 -6.94 -13.36
C GLU A 140 -5.28 -7.23 -12.50
N LEU A 141 -6.33 -7.81 -13.10
CA LEU A 141 -7.57 -8.14 -12.39
C LEU A 141 -7.36 -9.01 -11.14
N LEU A 142 -6.24 -9.75 -11.07
CA LEU A 142 -5.83 -10.50 -9.90
C LEU A 142 -5.63 -9.62 -8.65
N VAL A 143 -5.31 -8.33 -8.82
CA VAL A 143 -5.19 -7.35 -7.73
C VAL A 143 -6.53 -7.16 -7.01
N LEU A 144 -7.67 -7.32 -7.69
CA LEU A 144 -8.99 -7.24 -7.05
C LEU A 144 -9.27 -8.39 -6.07
N LEU A 145 -8.55 -9.51 -6.18
CA LEU A 145 -8.64 -10.61 -5.21
C LEU A 145 -8.16 -10.21 -3.81
N PHE A 146 -7.38 -9.12 -3.70
CA PHE A 146 -6.99 -8.56 -2.41
C PHE A 146 -8.10 -7.71 -1.77
N VAL A 147 -9.13 -7.27 -2.50
CA VAL A 147 -10.23 -6.48 -1.92
C VAL A 147 -11.01 -7.28 -0.86
N PRO A 148 -11.43 -8.54 -1.10
CA PRO A 148 -11.99 -9.38 -0.04
C PRO A 148 -11.08 -9.54 1.17
N LEU A 149 -9.75 -9.61 0.97
CA LEU A 149 -8.77 -9.69 2.05
C LEU A 149 -8.74 -8.40 2.88
N MET A 150 -8.81 -7.23 2.24
CA MET A 150 -8.91 -5.95 2.96
C MET A 150 -10.21 -5.87 3.77
N LEU A 151 -11.34 -6.28 3.19
CA LEU A 151 -12.63 -6.33 3.88
C LEU A 151 -12.62 -7.33 5.05
N LEU A 152 -11.91 -8.45 4.91
CA LEU A 152 -11.68 -9.39 6.02
C LEU A 152 -10.89 -8.71 7.14
N GLY A 153 -9.86 -7.94 6.83
CA GLY A 153 -9.10 -7.13 7.79
C GLY A 153 -9.97 -6.19 8.63
N VAL A 154 -10.99 -5.57 8.03
CA VAL A 154 -11.96 -4.74 8.78
C VAL A 154 -12.71 -5.56 9.84
N LYS A 155 -13.11 -6.79 9.53
CA LYS A 155 -13.93 -7.65 10.39
C LYS A 155 -13.13 -8.37 11.48
N LEU A 156 -11.86 -8.71 11.21
CA LEU A 156 -11.01 -9.44 12.15
C LEU A 156 -10.80 -8.63 13.44
N LYS A 157 -11.11 -9.25 14.59
CA LYS A 157 -11.01 -8.61 15.92
C LYS A 157 -9.75 -8.99 16.69
N THR A 158 -8.97 -9.95 16.20
CA THR A 158 -7.79 -10.49 16.90
C THR A 158 -6.53 -10.30 16.06
N ILE A 159 -5.42 -9.95 16.71
CA ILE A 159 -4.12 -9.79 16.01
C ILE A 159 -3.66 -11.11 15.38
N ARG A 160 -3.93 -12.24 16.04
CA ARG A 160 -3.62 -13.57 15.49
C ARG A 160 -4.33 -13.81 14.16
N GLY A 161 -5.59 -13.39 14.03
CA GLY A 161 -6.33 -13.48 12.79
C GLY A 161 -5.69 -12.66 11.67
N HIS A 162 -5.23 -11.45 11.98
CA HIS A 162 -4.51 -10.58 11.04
C HIS A 162 -3.17 -11.17 10.60
N LYS A 163 -2.38 -11.70 11.55
CA LYS A 163 -1.11 -12.38 11.27
C LYS A 163 -1.31 -13.56 10.31
N ILE A 164 -2.33 -14.40 10.54
CA ILE A 164 -2.67 -15.53 9.65
C ILE A 164 -3.14 -15.04 8.27
N ALA A 165 -4.02 -14.03 8.24
CA ALA A 165 -4.54 -13.50 6.99
C ALA A 165 -3.46 -12.85 6.12
N ALA A 166 -2.39 -12.31 6.70
CA ALA A 166 -1.25 -11.78 5.96
C ALA A 166 -0.23 -12.84 5.53
N THR A 167 0.03 -13.87 6.36
CA THR A 167 1.02 -14.90 6.03
C THR A 167 0.54 -15.88 4.96
N VAL A 168 -0.76 -16.19 4.92
CA VAL A 168 -1.32 -17.16 3.96
C VAL A 168 -1.13 -16.70 2.49
N PRO A 169 -1.47 -15.47 2.11
CA PRO A 169 -1.22 -14.97 0.75
C PRO A 169 0.26 -14.91 0.39
N ILE A 170 1.12 -14.49 1.34
CA ILE A 170 2.56 -14.38 1.11
C ILE A 170 3.19 -15.77 0.88
N ALA A 171 2.80 -16.75 1.70
CA ALA A 171 3.23 -18.13 1.54
C ALA A 171 2.73 -18.73 0.22
N LEU A 172 1.50 -18.41 -0.18
CA LEU A 172 0.93 -18.86 -1.45
C LEU A 172 1.67 -18.28 -2.66
N VAL A 173 1.97 -16.97 -2.63
CA VAL A 173 2.76 -16.31 -3.69
C VAL A 173 4.17 -16.89 -3.75
N ALA A 174 4.84 -17.08 -2.61
CA ALA A 174 6.16 -17.70 -2.54
C ALA A 174 6.16 -19.16 -3.05
N PHE A 175 5.10 -19.92 -2.78
CA PHE A 175 4.95 -21.29 -3.28
C PHE A 175 4.74 -21.32 -4.80
N ILE A 176 3.89 -20.42 -5.33
CA ILE A 176 3.67 -20.29 -6.77
C ILE A 176 4.98 -19.91 -7.48
N THR A 177 5.69 -18.89 -7.00
CA THR A 177 6.96 -18.45 -7.61
C THR A 177 8.05 -19.53 -7.52
N ALA A 178 8.14 -20.27 -6.42
CA ALA A 178 9.05 -21.40 -6.28
C ALA A 178 8.69 -22.55 -7.25
N SER A 179 7.40 -22.85 -7.41
CA SER A 179 6.94 -23.90 -8.34
C SER A 179 7.20 -23.55 -9.80
N THR A 180 7.08 -22.27 -10.19
CA THR A 180 7.40 -21.81 -11.55
C THR A 180 8.90 -21.84 -11.84
N LEU A 181 9.74 -21.65 -10.82
CA LEU A 181 11.20 -21.75 -10.94
C LEU A 181 11.66 -23.20 -11.16
N ILE A 182 11.00 -24.17 -10.52
CA ILE A 182 11.31 -25.61 -10.68
C ILE A 182 10.92 -26.12 -12.08
N THR A 183 9.89 -25.56 -12.70
CA THR A 183 9.48 -25.94 -14.06
C THR A 183 10.33 -25.35 -15.19
N GLN A 184 11.24 -24.41 -14.88
CA GLN A 184 12.14 -23.79 -15.87
C GLN A 184 13.59 -24.31 -15.82
N THR A 185 13.85 -25.33 -15.01
CA THR A 185 15.14 -26.06 -14.95
C THR A 185 14.97 -27.47 -15.47
#